data_AF-A0A1I0Y1U0-F1
#
_entry.id   AF-A0A1I0Y1U0-F1
#
_cell.length_a   1.000
_cell.length_b   1.000
_cell.length_c   1.000
_cell.angle_alpha   90.00
_cell.angle_beta   90.00
_cell.angle_gamma   90.00
#
_symmetry.space_group_name_H-M   'P 1'
#
loop_
_entity.id
_entity.type
_entity.pdbx_description
1 polymer ?
#
loop_
_entity_poly.entity_id
_entity_poly.type
_entity_poly.pdbx_seq_one_letter_code
_entity_poly.pdbx_strand_id
1 'polypeptide(L)'
;MHYWAEICSELKDLEKRVDIKVGLILSTHSDPFPFDRLHKVPEIASLSRAIRLFIEEEQEKDAAVLLHILQGKGVKLKSVR
;
A
#
# COMPACT_ATOMS: atom_id res chain seq x y z
N MET A 1 -10.54 17.09 -5.59
CA MET A 1 -10.36 17.11 -4.13
C MET A 1 -10.19 15.68 -3.68
N HIS A 2 -9.07 15.35 -3.04
CA HIS A 2 -8.87 14.01 -2.48
C HIS A 2 -9.64 13.91 -1.16
N TYR A 3 -10.45 12.88 -0.99
CA TYR A 3 -11.07 12.56 0.29
C TYR A 3 -10.03 11.87 1.17
N TRP A 4 -9.09 12.65 1.73
CA TRP A 4 -7.93 12.13 2.45
C TRP A 4 -8.29 11.19 3.61
N ALA A 5 -9.41 11.45 4.29
CA ALA A 5 -9.92 10.56 5.33
C ALA A 5 -10.30 9.16 4.78
N GLU A 6 -10.93 9.11 3.61
CA GLU A 6 -11.30 7.85 2.96
C GLU A 6 -10.06 7.13 2.41
N ILE A 7 -9.13 7.87 1.81
CA ILE A 7 -7.84 7.34 1.33
C ILE A 7 -7.08 6.70 2.50
N CYS A 8 -6.99 7.38 3.65
CA CYS A 8 -6.37 6.82 4.86
C CYS A 8 -7.04 5.53 5.33
N SER A 9 -8.37 5.46 5.26
CA SER A 9 -9.12 4.24 5.60
C SER A 9 -8.79 3.08 4.65
N GLU A 10 -8.78 3.35 3.34
CA GLU A 10 -8.43 2.33 2.34
C GLU A 10 -6.98 1.85 2.42
N LEU A 11 -6.04 2.75 2.76
CA LEU A 11 -4.64 2.42 3.00
C LEU A 11 -4.46 1.50 4.22
N LYS A 12 -5.22 1.74 5.31
CA LYS A 12 -5.25 0.83 6.46
C LYS A 12 -5.73 -0.57 6.09
N ASP A 13 -6.76 -0.67 5.25
CA ASP A 13 -7.26 -1.97 4.78
C ASP A 13 -6.29 -2.64 3.81
N LEU A 14 -5.58 -1.86 2.99
CA LEU A 14 -4.51 -2.37 2.12
C LEU A 14 -3.37 -2.96 2.95
N GLU A 15 -2.91 -2.28 4.00
CA GLU A 15 -1.87 -2.76 4.92
C GLU A 15 -2.24 -4.11 5.53
N LYS A 16 -3.45 -4.26 6.06
CA LYS A 16 -3.94 -5.53 6.62
C LYS A 16 -3.93 -6.66 5.59
N ARG A 17 -4.39 -6.38 4.36
CA ARG A 17 -4.39 -7.38 3.28
C ARG A 17 -2.98 -7.78 2.87
N VAL A 18 -2.05 -6.83 2.86
CA VAL A 18 -0.64 -7.07 2.60
C VAL A 18 -0.06 -8.00 3.66
N ASP A 19 -0.26 -7.70 4.95
CA ASP A 19 0.26 -8.52 6.04
C ASP A 19 -0.27 -9.97 5.99
N ILE A 20 -1.57 -10.15 5.74
CA ILE A 20 -2.17 -11.47 5.54
C ILE A 20 -1.52 -12.20 4.35
N LYS A 21 -1.29 -11.50 3.25
CA LYS A 21 -0.71 -12.09 2.04
C LYS A 21 0.75 -12.48 2.21
N VAL A 22 1.53 -11.70 2.97
CA VAL A 22 2.91 -12.08 3.37
C VAL A 22 2.85 -13.35 4.22
N GLY A 23 2.00 -13.38 5.25
CA GLY A 23 1.83 -14.55 6.11
C GLY A 23 1.48 -15.82 5.33
N LEU A 24 0.58 -15.70 4.35
CA LEU A 24 0.23 -16.81 3.45
C LEU A 24 1.39 -17.22 2.54
N ILE A 25 2.12 -16.28 1.93
CA ILE A 25 3.27 -16.62 1.08
C ILE A 25 4.33 -17.38 1.89
N LEU A 26 4.58 -16.95 3.13
CA LEU A 26 5.54 -17.60 4.02
C LEU A 26 5.07 -18.97 4.53
N SER A 27 3.77 -19.18 4.73
CA SER A 27 3.23 -20.44 5.25
C SER A 27 2.97 -21.51 4.19
N THR A 28 2.78 -21.13 2.92
CA THR A 28 2.23 -22.03 1.90
C THR A 28 3.25 -22.53 0.87
N HIS A 29 4.47 -22.01 0.80
CA HIS A 29 5.38 -22.31 -0.32
C HIS A 29 6.74 -22.90 0.09
N SER A 30 6.87 -24.19 -0.16
CA SER A 30 8.12 -24.90 -0.43
C SER A 30 8.31 -25.02 -1.96
N ASP A 31 8.98 -24.03 -2.54
CA ASP A 31 9.65 -23.98 -3.85
C ASP A 31 8.81 -24.19 -5.17
N PRO A 32 9.05 -23.41 -6.25
CA PRO A 32 9.93 -22.24 -6.35
C PRO A 32 9.37 -21.05 -5.57
N PHE A 33 10.19 -20.52 -4.66
CA PHE A 33 9.83 -19.40 -3.80
C PHE A 33 9.59 -18.12 -4.64
N PRO A 34 8.44 -17.44 -4.54
CA PRO A 34 8.10 -16.32 -5.42
C PRO A 34 8.77 -15.02 -4.95
N PHE A 35 10.09 -14.92 -5.14
CA PHE A 35 10.93 -13.77 -4.73
C PHE A 35 10.35 -12.42 -5.21
N ASP A 36 9.90 -12.32 -6.46
CA ASP A 36 9.31 -11.08 -6.99
C ASP A 36 8.07 -10.61 -6.21
N ARG A 37 7.25 -11.55 -5.72
CA ARG A 37 6.08 -11.23 -4.90
C ARG A 37 6.50 -10.82 -3.50
N LEU A 38 7.55 -11.42 -2.96
CA LEU A 38 8.11 -11.06 -1.66
C LEU A 38 8.75 -9.66 -1.66
N HIS A 39 9.27 -9.17 -2.80
CA HIS A 39 9.82 -7.82 -2.89
C HIS A 39 8.75 -6.74 -3.07
N LYS A 40 7.73 -7.00 -3.89
CA LYS A 40 6.68 -6.01 -4.18
C LYS A 40 5.77 -5.75 -2.98
N VAL A 41 5.51 -6.75 -2.16
CA VAL A 41 4.52 -6.66 -1.07
C VAL A 41 4.99 -5.73 0.07
N PRO A 42 6.23 -5.83 0.60
CA PRO A 42 6.78 -4.87 1.55
C PRO A 42 6.87 -3.46 0.99
N GLU A 43 7.18 -3.30 -0.30
CA GLU A 43 7.25 -1.98 -0.93
C GLU A 43 5.88 -1.28 -0.96
N ILE A 44 4.81 -2.02 -1.29
CA ILE A 44 3.42 -1.52 -1.23
C ILE A 44 3.03 -1.17 0.21
N ALA A 45 3.42 -1.98 1.20
CA ALA A 45 3.17 -1.69 2.61
C ALA A 45 3.87 -0.40 3.07
N SER A 46 5.14 -0.24 2.73
CA SER A 46 5.94 0.94 3.08
C SER A 46 5.36 2.21 2.46
N LEU A 47 4.97 2.14 1.17
CA LEU A 47 4.32 3.27 0.50
C LEU A 47 2.98 3.62 1.12
N SER A 48 2.15 2.62 1.46
CA SER A 48 0.87 2.84 2.12
C SER A 48 1.03 3.57 3.45
N ARG A 49 1.97 3.11 4.28
CA ARG A 49 2.27 3.72 5.59
C ARG A 49 2.82 5.13 5.44
N ALA A 50 3.72 5.35 4.48
CA ALA A 50 4.27 6.67 4.20
C ALA A 50 3.17 7.66 3.79
N ILE A 51 2.29 7.29 2.85
CA ILE A 51 1.18 8.17 2.41
C ILE A 51 0.31 8.56 3.60
N ARG A 52 -0.04 7.60 4.47
CA ARG A 52 -0.81 7.90 5.68
C ARG A 52 -0.12 8.89 6.60
N LEU A 53 1.18 8.71 6.85
CA LEU A 53 1.96 9.63 7.69
C LEU A 53 1.98 11.04 7.09
N PHE A 54 2.21 11.18 5.78
CA PHE A 54 2.16 12.48 5.11
C PHE A 54 0.77 13.13 5.17
N ILE A 55 -0.32 12.34 5.12
CA ILE A 55 -1.68 12.87 5.32
C ILE A 55 -1.88 13.32 6.77
N GLU A 56 -1.41 12.54 7.75
CA GLU A 56 -1.49 12.85 9.18
C GLU A 56 -0.65 14.10 9.55
N GLU A 57 0.44 14.36 8.83
CA GLU A 57 1.32 15.54 8.97
C GLU A 57 0.90 16.75 8.10
N GLU A 58 -0.29 16.70 7.48
CA GLU A 58 -0.82 17.75 6.59
C GLU A 58 0.05 18.05 5.35
N GLN A 59 0.95 17.12 4.98
CA GLN A 59 1.80 17.18 3.79
C GLN A 59 1.10 16.55 2.57
N GLU A 60 -0.07 17.10 2.22
CA GLU A 60 -0.94 16.54 1.18
C GLU A 60 -0.29 16.43 -0.21
N LYS A 61 0.65 17.33 -0.53
CA LYS A 61 1.36 17.32 -1.82
C LYS A 61 2.29 16.11 -1.95
N ASP A 62 3.05 15.82 -0.90
CA ASP A 62 3.96 14.67 -0.88
C ASP A 62 3.15 13.36 -0.81
N ALA A 63 2.05 13.36 -0.04
CA ALA A 63 1.09 12.27 -0.04
C ALA A 63 0.53 12.00 -1.45
N ALA A 64 0.18 13.04 -2.23
CA ALA A 64 -0.31 12.88 -3.59
C ALA A 64 0.74 12.30 -4.55
N VAL A 65 2.01 12.71 -4.43
CA VAL A 65 3.11 12.14 -5.23
C VAL A 65 3.27 10.65 -4.94
N LEU A 66 3.29 10.28 -3.66
CA LEU A 66 3.40 8.89 -3.25
C LEU A 66 2.16 8.07 -3.64
N LEU A 67 0.98 8.67 -3.61
CA LEU A 67 -0.26 8.06 -4.08
C LEU A 67 -0.19 7.69 -5.56
N HIS A 68 0.37 8.59 -6.40
CA HIS A 68 0.60 8.29 -7.82
C HIS A 68 1.61 7.17 -8.03
N ILE A 69 2.69 7.13 -7.23
CA ILE A 69 3.66 6.03 -7.26
C ILE A 69 2.99 4.70 -6.88
N LEU A 70 2.16 4.71 -5.83
CA LEU A 70 1.40 3.55 -5.37
C LEU A 70 0.42 3.05 -6.46
N GLN A 71 -0.28 3.96 -7.14
CA GLN A 71 -1.12 3.65 -8.30
C GLN A 71 -0.32 3.05 -9.46
N GLY A 72 0.86 3.59 -9.75
CA GLY A 72 1.78 3.07 -10.76
C GLY A 72 2.26 1.65 -10.49
N LYS A 73 2.23 1.20 -9.23
CA LYS A 73 2.50 -0.19 -8.82
C LYS A 73 1.29 -1.13 -8.93
N GLY A 74 0.16 -0.63 -9.46
CA GLY A 74 -1.04 -1.41 -9.73
C GLY A 74 -2.05 -1.45 -8.57
N VAL A 75 -1.85 -0.64 -7.52
CA VAL A 75 -2.82 -0.51 -6.43
C VAL A 75 -3.94 0.45 -6.85
N LYS A 76 -5.19 0.00 -6.76
CA LYS A 76 -6.37 0.82 -7.06
C LYS A 76 -7.11 1.13 -5.77
N LEU A 77 -7.22 2.41 -5.44
CA LEU A 77 -8.03 2.91 -4.34
C LEU A 77 -9.34 3.47 -4.91
N LYS A 78 -10.47 3.23 -4.21
CA LYS A 78 -11.80 3.62 -4.69
C LYS A 78 -12.01 5.13 -4.60
N SER A 79 -11.44 5.78 -3.58
CA SER A 79 -11.52 7.22 -3.33
C SER A 79 -10.53 8.04 -4.16
N VAL A 80 -9.76 7.40 -5.04
CA VAL A 80 -8.87 8.06 -5.99
C VAL A 80 -9.35 7.69 -7.40
N ARG A 81 -10.41 8.36 -7.84
CA ARG A 81 -11.01 8.24 -9.17
C ARG A 81 -10.82 9.52 -9.97
#